data_AF-A0A194Q9P2-F1
#
_entry.id   AF-A0A194Q9P2-F1
#
_cell.length_a   1.000
_cell.length_b   1.000
_cell.length_c   1.000
_cell.angle_alpha   90.00
_cell.angle_beta   90.00
_cell.angle_gamma   90.00
#
_symmetry.space_group_name_H-M   'P 1'
#
loop_
_entity.id
_entity.type
_entity.pdbx_description
1 polymer ?
#
loop_
_entity_poly.entity_id
_entity_poly.type
_entity_poly.pdbx_seq_one_letter_code
_entity_poly.pdbx_strand_id
1 'polypeptide(L)'
;MELKKSTAIKLSLAVYIALTLVFLIVGIIEISRTKHGIKTNTKRYLINYTDCKNNLDDEQTCAQYLNKNINGDCKCDINFKLNEDYKGNVTLYYELDRYKETFGPLFNSSDSSQWSGMLVIPPSDMCQPYQYANTSEGLKPIVPCGALADAMFNDTFRLFNTKMQIQMDEIDLICDAERDKYKNPVNIDAVNNFTKPVNWQKSIWDIGQENSTGFLSDKFIIWMDTNVHPKPVAKVRKIADFENGLPKDDYHFKIFYSNITNGLPFLRRKTNENEPKENPPEEAKPLDRERTNRNI
;
A
#
# COMPACT_ATOMS: atom_id res chain seq x y z
N MET A 1 16.17 9.88 -66.41
CA MET A 1 16.15 10.17 -64.96
C MET A 1 14.72 10.18 -64.42
N GLU A 2 13.79 10.86 -65.10
CA GLU A 2 12.35 10.95 -64.78
C GLU A 2 11.61 9.60 -64.61
N LEU A 3 11.84 8.62 -65.50
CA LEU A 3 11.14 7.33 -65.44
C LEU A 3 11.47 6.53 -64.17
N LYS A 4 12.73 6.53 -63.72
CA LYS A 4 13.16 5.86 -62.48
C LYS A 4 12.53 6.51 -61.23
N LYS A 5 12.34 7.84 -61.26
CA LYS A 5 11.69 8.60 -60.18
C LYS A 5 10.20 8.26 -60.06
N SER A 6 9.50 8.13 -61.20
CA SER A 6 8.09 7.72 -61.24
C SER A 6 7.88 6.30 -60.69
N THR A 7 8.72 5.34 -61.05
CA THR A 7 8.64 3.97 -60.54
C THR A 7 8.95 3.89 -59.05
N ALA A 8 9.92 4.66 -58.56
CA ALA A 8 10.25 4.73 -57.14
C ALA A 8 9.11 5.32 -56.30
N ILE A 9 8.42 6.35 -56.79
CA ILE A 9 7.25 6.95 -56.13
C ILE A 9 6.10 5.94 -56.04
N LYS A 10 5.79 5.22 -57.13
CA LYS A 10 4.74 4.20 -57.14
C LYS A 10 5.05 3.03 -56.20
N LEU A 11 6.30 2.58 -56.15
CA LEU A 11 6.75 1.54 -55.24
C LEU A 11 6.65 1.99 -53.77
N SER A 12 7.09 3.22 -53.48
CA SER A 12 6.99 3.80 -52.14
C SER A 12 5.54 3.92 -51.67
N LEU A 13 4.63 4.41 -52.53
CA LEU A 13 3.20 4.51 -52.21
C LEU A 13 2.59 3.12 -51.94
N ALA A 14 2.93 2.11 -52.74
CA ALA A 14 2.46 0.75 -52.53
C ALA A 14 2.95 0.16 -51.19
N VAL A 15 4.20 0.43 -50.82
CA VAL A 15 4.78 0.01 -49.54
C VAL A 15 4.07 0.70 -48.36
N TYR A 16 3.82 2.01 -48.44
CA TYR A 16 3.07 2.73 -47.40
C TYR A 16 1.65 2.18 -47.24
N ILE A 17 0.93 1.94 -48.33
CA ILE A 17 -0.43 1.36 -48.28
C ILE A 17 -0.39 -0.02 -47.61
N ALA A 18 0.55 -0.88 -48.01
CA ALA A 18 0.70 -2.21 -47.40
C ALA A 18 1.00 -2.12 -45.88
N LEU A 19 1.91 -1.24 -45.47
CA LEU A 19 2.23 -1.01 -44.05
C LEU A 19 1.00 -0.51 -43.28
N THR A 20 0.25 0.45 -43.82
CA THR A 20 -0.96 0.97 -43.15
C THR A 20 -2.03 -0.10 -42.98
N LEU A 21 -2.22 -0.98 -43.98
CA LEU A 21 -3.14 -2.11 -43.88
C LEU A 21 -2.69 -3.10 -42.82
N VAL A 22 -1.39 -3.42 -42.75
CA VAL A 22 -0.83 -4.29 -41.70
C VAL A 22 -1.08 -3.69 -40.31
N PHE A 23 -0.76 -2.40 -40.10
CA PHE A 23 -1.00 -1.74 -38.81
C PHE A 23 -2.48 -1.65 -38.46
N LEU A 24 -3.37 -1.44 -39.43
CA LEU A 24 -4.82 -1.47 -39.20
C LEU A 24 -5.30 -2.85 -38.77
N ILE A 25 -4.83 -3.91 -39.45
CA ILE A 25 -5.19 -5.30 -39.11
C ILE A 25 -4.69 -5.64 -37.71
N VAL A 26 -3.42 -5.36 -37.40
CA VAL A 26 -2.85 -5.58 -36.07
C VAL A 26 -3.59 -4.77 -35.01
N GLY A 27 -3.89 -3.50 -35.27
CA GLY A 27 -4.66 -2.65 -34.37
C GLY A 27 -6.07 -3.17 -34.10
N ILE A 28 -6.78 -3.64 -35.13
CA ILE A 28 -8.11 -4.27 -34.98
C ILE A 28 -8.02 -5.55 -34.16
N ILE A 29 -7.00 -6.38 -34.38
CA ILE A 29 -6.79 -7.61 -33.62
C ILE A 29 -6.54 -7.28 -32.14
N GLU A 30 -5.67 -6.30 -31.83
CA GLU A 30 -5.39 -5.91 -30.44
C GLU A 30 -6.61 -5.29 -29.75
N ILE A 31 -7.37 -4.44 -30.44
CA ILE A 31 -8.64 -3.89 -29.92
C ILE A 31 -9.68 -4.99 -29.70
N SER A 32 -9.73 -5.98 -30.59
CA SER A 32 -10.66 -7.11 -30.47
C SER A 32 -10.26 -8.02 -29.31
N ARG A 33 -8.96 -8.28 -29.11
CA ARG A 33 -8.43 -9.02 -27.95
C ARG A 33 -8.71 -8.29 -26.64
N THR A 34 -8.58 -6.97 -26.59
CA THR A 34 -8.93 -6.18 -25.39
C THR A 34 -10.44 -6.06 -25.16
N LYS A 35 -11.28 -6.15 -26.20
CA LYS A 35 -12.74 -6.23 -26.03
C LYS A 35 -13.25 -7.61 -25.63
N HIS A 36 -12.59 -8.69 -26.09
CA HIS A 36 -12.99 -10.07 -25.78
C HIS A 36 -12.32 -10.61 -24.52
N GLY A 37 -11.11 -10.14 -24.21
CA GLY A 37 -10.48 -10.30 -22.92
C GLY A 37 -11.13 -9.35 -21.91
N ILE A 38 -11.73 -9.92 -20.86
CA ILE A 38 -12.18 -9.21 -19.65
C ILE A 38 -13.57 -8.54 -19.77
N LYS A 39 -14.60 -9.31 -20.14
CA LYS A 39 -15.82 -9.30 -19.30
C LYS A 39 -15.67 -10.38 -18.25
N THR A 40 -14.71 -10.23 -17.34
CA THR A 40 -14.74 -11.03 -16.12
C THR A 40 -15.97 -10.58 -15.36
N ASN A 41 -16.93 -11.48 -15.13
CA ASN A 41 -18.05 -11.25 -14.25
C ASN A 41 -17.53 -11.23 -12.79
N THR A 42 -16.74 -10.21 -12.47
CA THR A 42 -16.08 -10.05 -11.17
C THR A 42 -17.10 -9.46 -10.22
N LYS A 43 -17.62 -10.31 -9.34
CA LYS A 43 -18.51 -9.87 -8.26
C LYS A 43 -17.69 -9.16 -7.18
N ARG A 44 -18.26 -8.10 -6.63
CA ARG A 44 -17.65 -7.32 -5.55
C ARG A 44 -18.69 -7.07 -4.47
N TYR A 45 -18.30 -7.28 -3.21
CA TYR A 45 -19.10 -6.94 -2.04
C TYR A 45 -18.34 -5.87 -1.26
N LEU A 46 -18.93 -4.69 -1.12
CA LEU A 46 -18.30 -3.54 -0.45
C LEU A 46 -18.76 -3.46 1.00
N ILE A 47 -17.81 -3.35 1.92
CA ILE A 47 -18.07 -3.18 3.35
C ILE A 47 -17.32 -1.93 3.82
N ASN A 48 -18.06 -0.92 4.28
CA ASN A 48 -17.46 0.20 4.98
C ASN A 48 -17.33 -0.17 6.46
N TYR A 49 -16.10 -0.18 6.96
CA TYR A 49 -15.82 -0.50 8.35
C TYR A 49 -15.32 0.70 9.17
N THR A 50 -15.25 1.91 8.62
CA THR A 50 -14.60 3.10 9.23
C THR A 50 -15.13 3.44 10.62
N ASP A 51 -16.45 3.43 10.80
CA ASP A 51 -17.12 3.78 12.06
C ASP A 51 -17.49 2.55 12.90
N CYS A 52 -16.72 1.47 12.74
CA CYS A 52 -16.98 0.23 13.45
C CYS A 52 -16.74 0.39 14.96
N LYS A 53 -17.70 -0.07 15.75
CA LYS A 53 -17.72 0.08 17.20
C LYS A 53 -16.82 -0.93 17.90
N ASN A 54 -16.26 -0.53 19.04
CA ASN A 54 -15.46 -1.45 19.83
C ASN A 54 -16.36 -2.54 20.42
N ASN A 55 -16.03 -3.81 20.17
CA ASN A 55 -16.79 -4.95 20.70
C ASN A 55 -16.84 -5.00 22.24
N LEU A 56 -15.94 -4.30 22.93
CA LEU A 56 -15.91 -4.21 24.40
C LEU A 56 -16.68 -3.00 24.94
N ASP A 57 -16.96 -2.01 24.08
CA ASP A 57 -17.57 -0.73 24.44
C ASP A 57 -18.28 -0.12 23.23
N ASP A 58 -19.59 -0.35 23.15
CA ASP A 58 -20.44 0.09 22.04
C ASP A 58 -20.69 1.62 22.00
N GLU A 59 -20.17 2.38 22.98
CA GLU A 59 -20.36 3.83 23.04
C GLU A 59 -19.42 4.59 22.10
N GLN A 60 -18.29 3.99 21.70
CA GLN A 60 -17.29 4.63 20.84
C GLN A 60 -16.80 3.74 19.70
N THR A 61 -16.38 4.38 18.61
CA THR A 61 -15.74 3.68 17.49
C THR A 61 -14.33 3.24 17.84
N CYS A 62 -13.80 2.24 17.13
CA CYS A 62 -12.40 1.85 17.31
C CYS A 62 -11.43 3.00 17.05
N ALA A 63 -11.71 3.85 16.05
CA ALA A 63 -10.92 5.04 15.78
C ALA A 63 -10.89 6.00 16.98
N GLN A 64 -12.06 6.28 17.59
CA GLN A 64 -12.16 7.13 18.79
C GLN A 64 -11.42 6.53 19.99
N TYR A 65 -11.58 5.22 20.23
CA TYR A 65 -10.91 4.52 21.33
C TYR A 65 -9.39 4.58 21.19
N LEU A 66 -8.86 4.28 20.00
CA LEU A 66 -7.42 4.25 19.74
C LEU A 66 -6.76 5.64 19.71
N ASN A 67 -7.53 6.70 19.46
CA ASN A 67 -7.05 8.07 19.59
C ASN A 67 -6.80 8.48 21.05
N LYS A 68 -7.57 7.91 21.99
CA LYS A 68 -7.38 8.11 23.44
C LYS A 68 -6.39 7.11 24.03
N ASN A 69 -6.34 5.90 23.48
CA ASN A 69 -5.52 4.80 23.96
C ASN A 69 -4.51 4.39 22.87
N ILE A 70 -3.37 5.08 22.83
CA ILE A 70 -2.35 4.96 21.76
C ILE A 70 -1.86 3.51 21.58
N ASN A 71 -1.79 2.75 22.67
CA ASN A 71 -1.40 1.33 22.67
C ASN A 71 -2.57 0.39 22.99
N GLY A 72 -3.80 0.88 22.85
CA GLY A 72 -5.01 0.07 23.04
C GLY A 72 -5.15 -0.97 21.93
N ASP A 73 -5.77 -2.10 22.24
CA ASP A 73 -6.24 -3.07 21.27
C ASP A 73 -7.73 -2.84 21.03
N CYS A 74 -8.14 -2.66 19.78
CA CYS A 74 -9.55 -2.52 19.42
C CYS A 74 -9.95 -3.52 18.36
N LYS A 75 -11.08 -4.19 18.60
CA LYS A 75 -11.65 -5.18 17.69
C LYS A 75 -13.08 -4.82 17.43
N CYS A 76 -13.50 -5.05 16.20
CA CYS A 76 -14.88 -4.85 15.80
C CYS A 76 -15.37 -6.02 14.93
N ASP A 77 -16.65 -6.36 15.06
CA ASP A 77 -17.28 -7.39 14.24
C ASP A 77 -18.30 -6.76 13.26
N ILE A 78 -18.20 -7.13 11.97
CA ILE A 78 -19.14 -6.70 10.93
C ILE A 78 -19.80 -7.91 10.29
N ASN A 79 -21.11 -8.00 10.46
CA ASN A 79 -21.94 -9.03 9.84
C ASN A 79 -22.36 -8.61 8.43
N PHE A 80 -22.33 -9.55 7.49
CA PHE A 80 -22.79 -9.33 6.12
C PHE A 80 -23.34 -10.62 5.50
N LYS A 81 -24.20 -10.48 4.49
CA LYS A 81 -24.85 -11.61 3.82
C LYS A 81 -24.50 -11.61 2.34
N LEU A 82 -23.98 -12.74 1.85
CA LEU A 82 -23.86 -12.98 0.42
C LEU A 82 -25.17 -13.61 -0.06
N ASN A 83 -25.85 -12.96 -1.01
CA ASN A 83 -27.15 -13.43 -1.54
C ASN A 83 -27.02 -14.47 -2.66
N GLU A 84 -25.80 -14.70 -3.12
CA GLU A 84 -25.43 -15.60 -4.21
C GLU A 84 -23.98 -16.07 -4.03
N ASP A 85 -23.61 -17.13 -4.74
CA ASP A 85 -22.25 -17.66 -4.68
C ASP A 85 -21.25 -16.73 -5.39
N TYR A 86 -20.11 -16.53 -4.72
CA TYR A 86 -18.92 -15.88 -5.25
C TYR A 86 -17.94 -16.95 -5.72
N LYS A 87 -18.12 -17.38 -6.97
CA LYS A 87 -17.38 -18.51 -7.54
C LYS A 87 -15.97 -18.13 -7.98
N GLY A 88 -15.03 -19.07 -7.84
CA GLY A 88 -13.64 -18.94 -8.29
C GLY A 88 -12.70 -18.40 -7.22
N ASN A 89 -11.69 -17.64 -7.63
CA ASN A 89 -10.72 -17.06 -6.69
C ASN A 89 -11.37 -15.86 -5.98
N VAL A 90 -11.49 -15.95 -4.66
CA VAL A 90 -11.97 -14.84 -3.82
C VAL A 90 -10.78 -14.20 -3.13
N THR A 91 -10.64 -12.89 -3.26
CA THR A 91 -9.56 -12.12 -2.66
C THR A 91 -10.16 -10.94 -1.91
N LEU A 92 -9.74 -10.78 -0.66
CA LEU A 92 -10.05 -9.62 0.16
C LEU A 92 -9.15 -8.46 -0.26
N TYR A 93 -9.75 -7.29 -0.42
CA TYR A 93 -9.04 -6.03 -0.68
C TYR A 93 -9.42 -5.02 0.39
N TYR A 94 -8.50 -4.12 0.70
CA TYR A 94 -8.81 -2.89 1.41
C TYR A 94 -8.72 -1.70 0.46
N GLU A 95 -9.55 -0.70 0.75
CA GLU A 95 -9.61 0.56 0.02
C GLU A 95 -9.53 1.69 1.04
N LEU A 96 -8.74 2.70 0.75
CA LEU A 96 -8.57 3.87 1.59
C LEU A 96 -9.20 5.05 0.87
N ASP A 97 -10.18 5.69 1.50
CA ASP A 97 -10.83 6.86 0.89
C ASP A 97 -9.80 7.98 0.66
N ARG A 98 -9.89 8.61 -0.51
CA ARG A 98 -8.99 9.67 -0.97
C ARG A 98 -7.50 9.30 -0.84
N TYR A 99 -7.13 8.04 -1.05
CA TYR A 99 -5.76 7.53 -0.88
C TYR A 99 -4.67 8.42 -1.52
N LYS A 100 -4.84 8.80 -2.79
CA LYS A 100 -3.85 9.64 -3.51
C LYS A 100 -3.72 11.04 -2.93
N GLU A 101 -4.83 11.65 -2.52
CA GLU A 101 -4.80 12.98 -1.91
C GLU A 101 -4.14 12.96 -0.53
N THR A 102 -4.35 11.88 0.20
CA THR A 102 -3.96 11.73 1.60
C THR A 102 -2.51 11.25 1.73
N PHE A 103 -2.12 10.24 0.97
CA PHE A 103 -0.80 9.59 1.05
C PHE A 103 0.14 10.00 -0.09
N GLY A 104 -0.36 10.58 -1.18
CA GLY A 104 0.45 10.99 -2.33
C GLY A 104 1.67 11.85 -1.99
N PRO A 105 1.58 12.83 -1.07
CA PRO A 105 2.74 13.60 -0.62
C PRO A 105 3.85 12.77 0.04
N LEU A 106 3.55 11.55 0.51
CA LEU A 106 4.50 10.67 1.20
C LEU A 106 5.23 9.74 0.24
N PHE A 107 4.77 9.59 -1.00
CA PHE A 107 5.25 8.56 -1.93
C PHE A 107 6.75 8.63 -2.21
N ASN A 108 7.34 9.83 -2.12
CA ASN A 108 8.77 10.03 -2.33
C ASN A 108 9.61 9.87 -1.05
N SER A 109 8.96 9.79 0.13
CA SER A 109 9.65 9.63 1.41
C SER A 109 9.89 8.16 1.70
N SER A 110 10.93 7.63 1.08
CA SER A 110 11.29 6.20 1.07
C SER A 110 12.75 5.99 0.65
N ASP A 111 13.31 4.82 0.94
CA ASP A 111 14.64 4.39 0.48
C ASP A 111 14.58 3.00 -0.17
N SER A 112 14.62 2.96 -1.50
CA SER A 112 14.63 1.71 -2.27
C SER A 112 15.86 0.85 -2.03
N SER A 113 16.97 1.45 -1.57
CA SER A 113 18.20 0.71 -1.25
C SER A 113 17.95 -0.25 -0.09
N GLN A 114 17.25 0.22 0.95
CA GLN A 114 16.86 -0.62 2.08
C GLN A 114 15.99 -1.80 1.63
N TRP A 115 15.01 -1.56 0.76
CA TRP A 115 14.10 -2.59 0.26
C TRP A 115 14.81 -3.69 -0.55
N SER A 116 15.93 -3.33 -1.19
CA SER A 116 16.80 -4.27 -1.90
C SER A 116 17.82 -4.99 -0.99
N GLY A 117 17.69 -4.84 0.33
CA GLY A 117 18.53 -5.49 1.35
C GLY A 117 19.82 -4.73 1.69
N MET A 118 20.03 -3.53 1.15
CA MET A 118 21.20 -2.70 1.43
C MET A 118 20.91 -1.75 2.59
N LEU A 119 21.32 -2.14 3.79
CA LEU A 119 21.19 -1.33 5.00
C LEU A 119 22.41 -0.44 5.19
N VAL A 120 22.30 0.82 4.80
CA VAL A 120 23.37 1.83 4.89
C VAL A 120 23.08 2.84 6.00
N ILE A 121 24.14 3.31 6.66
CA ILE A 121 24.10 4.41 7.63
C ILE A 121 25.01 5.54 7.10
N PRO A 122 24.54 6.79 7.03
CA PRO A 122 23.18 7.24 7.35
C PRO A 122 22.13 6.76 6.32
N PRO A 123 20.84 6.64 6.71
CA PRO A 123 19.74 6.39 5.76
C PRO A 123 19.59 7.52 4.74
N SER A 124 18.95 7.25 3.59
CA SER A 124 18.74 8.25 2.52
C SER A 124 18.07 9.54 3.01
N ASP A 125 18.51 10.69 2.49
CA ASP A 125 17.91 12.01 2.78
C ASP A 125 16.46 12.12 2.30
N MET A 126 16.06 11.29 1.33
CA MET A 126 14.65 11.20 0.88
C MET A 126 13.72 10.78 2.02
N CYS A 127 14.24 10.06 3.02
CA CYS A 127 13.47 9.66 4.19
C CYS A 127 13.28 10.77 5.23
N GLN A 128 13.84 11.97 5.06
CA GLN A 128 13.68 13.05 6.07
C GLN A 128 12.20 13.42 6.31
N PRO A 129 11.80 13.70 7.58
CA PRO A 129 12.55 13.56 8.84
C PRO A 129 12.51 12.13 9.46
N TYR A 130 11.93 11.16 8.76
CA TYR A 130 11.71 9.76 9.20
C TYR A 130 12.94 8.86 9.03
N GLN A 131 14.15 9.41 9.20
CA GLN A 131 15.40 8.66 9.11
C GLN A 131 15.80 8.03 10.45
N TYR A 132 15.41 8.65 11.58
CA TYR A 132 15.88 8.28 12.91
C TYR A 132 14.75 8.31 13.92
N ALA A 133 14.83 7.46 14.94
CA ALA A 133 13.93 7.47 16.09
C ALA A 133 14.73 7.47 17.39
N ASN A 134 14.18 8.16 18.39
CA ASN A 134 14.70 8.10 19.76
C ASN A 134 14.31 6.76 20.38
N THR A 135 15.29 6.04 20.91
CA THR A 135 15.12 4.77 21.62
C THR A 135 15.72 4.87 23.02
N SER A 136 15.51 3.86 23.86
CA SER A 136 16.17 3.77 25.18
C SER A 136 17.70 3.72 25.08
N GLU A 137 18.24 3.31 23.94
CA GLU A 137 19.68 3.24 23.65
C GLU A 137 20.20 4.51 22.95
N GLY A 138 19.35 5.53 22.77
CA GLY A 138 19.67 6.76 22.05
C GLY A 138 19.05 6.82 20.65
N LEU A 139 19.56 7.74 19.84
CA LEU A 139 19.08 7.97 18.48
C LEU A 139 19.52 6.83 17.56
N LYS A 140 18.58 6.04 17.02
CA LYS A 140 18.86 4.93 16.10
C LYS A 140 18.29 5.20 14.69
N PRO A 141 18.99 4.77 13.62
CA PRO A 141 18.47 4.83 12.26
C PRO A 141 17.25 3.90 12.11
N ILE A 142 16.26 4.31 11.32
CA ILE A 142 15.02 3.56 11.09
C ILE A 142 15.16 2.64 9.88
N VAL A 143 14.62 1.42 10.00
CA VAL A 143 14.41 0.51 8.88
C VAL A 143 13.00 -0.11 8.94
N PRO A 144 12.19 -0.02 7.86
CA PRO A 144 12.36 0.85 6.68
C PRO A 144 12.16 2.34 7.03
N CYS A 145 13.02 3.22 6.54
CA CYS A 145 12.87 4.65 6.75
C CYS A 145 11.80 5.27 5.83
N GLY A 146 11.37 6.48 6.19
CA GLY A 146 10.51 7.31 5.34
C GLY A 146 9.05 7.35 5.80
N ALA A 147 8.38 8.45 5.43
CA ALA A 147 6.98 8.69 5.81
C ALA A 147 6.04 7.65 5.21
N LEU A 148 6.32 7.15 4.00
CA LEU A 148 5.51 6.10 3.37
C LEU A 148 5.54 4.82 4.20
N ALA A 149 6.71 4.41 4.70
CA ALA A 149 6.85 3.26 5.58
C ALA A 149 6.17 3.46 6.92
N ASP A 150 6.40 4.60 7.57
CA ASP A 150 5.79 4.92 8.86
C ASP A 150 4.25 5.01 8.81
N ALA A 151 3.69 5.24 7.61
CA ALA A 151 2.26 5.29 7.32
C ALA A 151 1.59 3.94 7.03
N MET A 152 2.33 2.83 7.10
CA MET A 152 1.87 1.53 6.62
C MET A 152 0.55 1.06 7.24
N PHE A 153 -0.42 0.72 6.38
CA PHE A 153 -1.69 0.11 6.79
C PHE A 153 -1.47 -1.23 7.51
N ASN A 154 -2.03 -1.36 8.70
CA ASN A 154 -1.76 -2.49 9.58
C ASN A 154 -3.00 -3.13 10.24
N ASP A 155 -4.22 -2.83 9.78
CA ASP A 155 -5.39 -3.59 10.23
C ASP A 155 -5.24 -5.06 9.81
N THR A 156 -5.93 -5.94 10.54
CA THR A 156 -6.00 -7.37 10.20
C THR A 156 -7.44 -7.85 10.18
N PHE A 157 -7.71 -8.80 9.28
CA PHE A 157 -9.06 -9.27 9.00
C PHE A 157 -9.14 -10.77 9.20
N ARG A 158 -10.15 -11.22 9.95
CA ARG A 158 -10.51 -12.64 10.03
C ARG A 158 -11.93 -12.82 9.53
N LEU A 159 -12.10 -13.70 8.55
CA LEU A 159 -13.39 -14.00 7.95
C LEU A 159 -13.97 -15.27 8.58
N PHE A 160 -15.27 -15.23 8.87
CA PHE A 160 -16.01 -16.36 9.42
C PHE A 160 -17.32 -16.53 8.66
N ASN A 161 -17.79 -17.76 8.55
CA ASN A 161 -19.19 -18.05 8.27
C ASN A 161 -19.89 -18.55 9.53
N THR A 162 -21.13 -19.01 9.39
CA THR A 162 -21.93 -19.57 10.49
C THR A 162 -21.32 -20.78 11.19
N LYS A 163 -20.36 -21.47 10.57
CA LYS A 163 -19.78 -22.73 11.06
C LYS A 163 -18.36 -22.60 11.59
N MET A 164 -17.51 -21.80 10.92
CA MET A 164 -16.08 -21.78 11.16
C MET A 164 -15.38 -20.51 10.69
N GLN A 165 -14.13 -20.35 11.14
CA GLN A 165 -13.20 -19.39 10.55
C GLN A 165 -12.75 -19.87 9.17
N ILE A 166 -12.86 -18.99 8.19
CA ILE A 166 -12.40 -19.23 6.82
C ILE A 166 -10.91 -18.95 6.77
N GLN A 167 -10.13 -19.92 6.28
CA GLN A 167 -8.70 -19.75 6.10
C GLN A 167 -8.43 -18.83 4.92
N MET A 168 -7.57 -17.83 5.14
CA MET A 168 -7.12 -16.91 4.10
C MET A 168 -5.61 -16.87 4.09
N ASP A 169 -5.03 -16.80 2.90
CA ASP A 169 -3.61 -16.75 2.65
C ASP A 169 -3.18 -15.29 2.39
N GLU A 170 -2.27 -14.76 3.20
CA GLU A 170 -1.67 -13.42 3.04
C GLU A 170 -0.39 -13.45 2.17
N ILE A 171 -0.23 -14.53 1.39
CA ILE A 171 0.91 -14.80 0.51
C ILE A 171 0.45 -15.01 -0.93
N ASP A 172 1.41 -15.06 -1.86
CA ASP A 172 1.19 -15.22 -3.30
C ASP A 172 0.24 -14.17 -3.89
N LEU A 173 0.15 -12.98 -3.29
CA LEU A 173 -0.67 -11.86 -3.72
C LEU A 173 0.02 -11.04 -4.83
N ILE A 174 1.33 -11.21 -4.98
CA ILE A 174 2.19 -10.44 -5.88
C ILE A 174 2.89 -11.38 -6.87
N CYS A 175 3.10 -10.90 -8.09
CA CYS A 175 3.89 -11.60 -9.09
C CYS A 175 5.41 -11.56 -8.79
N ASP A 176 6.14 -12.57 -9.26
CA ASP A 176 7.57 -12.71 -8.98
C ASP A 176 8.40 -11.52 -9.45
N ALA A 177 8.07 -10.94 -10.62
CA ALA A 177 8.78 -9.78 -11.17
C ALA A 177 8.71 -8.54 -10.27
N GLU A 178 7.63 -8.35 -9.51
CA GLU A 178 7.53 -7.26 -8.54
C GLU A 178 8.29 -7.61 -7.26
N ARG A 179 8.21 -8.87 -6.82
CA ARG A 179 8.93 -9.39 -5.65
C ARG A 179 10.45 -9.34 -5.82
N ASP A 180 10.97 -9.58 -7.02
CA ASP A 180 12.42 -9.61 -7.33
C ASP A 180 13.13 -8.27 -7.06
N LYS A 181 12.38 -7.16 -6.98
CA LYS A 181 12.92 -5.84 -6.62
C LYS A 181 13.27 -5.74 -5.13
N TYR A 182 12.75 -6.65 -4.30
CA TYR A 182 12.88 -6.64 -2.86
C TYR A 182 13.78 -7.80 -2.40
N LYS A 183 14.58 -7.56 -1.36
CA LYS A 183 15.44 -8.57 -0.76
C LYS A 183 15.60 -8.29 0.73
N ASN A 184 15.63 -9.35 1.53
CA ASN A 184 16.06 -9.25 2.91
C ASN A 184 17.59 -9.07 2.96
N PRO A 185 18.11 -8.33 3.96
CA PRO A 185 19.55 -8.15 4.13
C PRO A 185 20.23 -9.50 4.39
N VAL A 186 21.41 -9.70 3.80
CA VAL A 186 22.21 -10.91 4.03
C VAL A 186 22.85 -10.89 5.42
N ASN A 187 23.24 -9.71 5.89
CA ASN A 187 23.85 -9.53 7.20
C ASN A 187 22.78 -9.22 8.26
N ILE A 188 22.39 -10.26 9.01
CA ILE A 188 21.40 -10.13 10.10
C ILE A 188 21.95 -9.29 11.26
N ASP A 189 23.25 -9.29 11.52
CA ASP A 189 23.82 -8.48 12.62
C ASP A 189 23.67 -6.98 12.35
N ALA A 190 23.72 -6.57 11.07
CA ALA A 190 23.50 -5.19 10.67
C ALA A 190 22.09 -4.70 11.04
N VAL A 191 21.10 -5.60 11.11
CA VAL A 191 19.72 -5.29 11.48
C VAL A 191 19.61 -4.72 12.90
N ASN A 192 20.43 -5.21 13.84
CA ASN A 192 20.37 -4.81 15.25
C ASN A 192 20.76 -3.33 15.48
N ASN A 193 21.43 -2.72 14.50
CA ASN A 193 21.79 -1.30 14.54
C ASN A 193 20.61 -0.37 14.20
N PHE A 194 19.54 -0.92 13.64
CA PHE A 194 18.36 -0.15 13.23
C PHE A 194 17.21 -0.36 14.21
N THR A 195 16.24 0.54 14.14
CA THR A 195 14.96 0.42 14.84
C THR A 195 13.80 0.44 13.86
N LYS A 196 12.65 -0.05 14.29
CA LYS A 196 11.40 0.02 13.50
C LYS A 196 10.91 1.47 13.37
N PRO A 197 10.05 1.78 12.39
CA PRO A 197 9.34 3.05 12.34
C PRO A 197 8.57 3.33 13.63
N VAL A 198 8.32 4.60 13.90
CA VAL A 198 7.74 5.06 15.17
C VAL A 198 6.34 4.47 15.36
N ASN A 199 5.53 4.44 14.29
CA ASN A 199 4.15 3.96 14.36
C ASN A 199 3.99 2.45 14.26
N TRP A 200 5.09 1.73 14.04
CA TRP A 200 5.01 0.29 13.90
C TRP A 200 4.97 -0.36 15.28
N GLN A 201 4.14 -1.38 15.45
CA GLN A 201 4.15 -2.17 16.69
C GLN A 201 5.23 -3.25 16.65
N LYS A 202 5.51 -3.78 15.46
CA LYS A 202 6.45 -4.87 15.21
C LYS A 202 7.59 -4.40 14.30
N SER A 203 8.71 -5.11 14.32
CA SER A 203 9.77 -4.87 13.34
C SER A 203 9.36 -5.38 11.96
N ILE A 204 9.99 -4.88 10.90
CA ILE A 204 9.77 -5.38 9.53
C ILE A 204 10.02 -6.89 9.43
N TRP A 205 10.98 -7.40 10.19
CA TRP A 205 11.32 -8.84 10.20
C TRP A 205 10.23 -9.72 10.80
N ASP A 206 9.30 -9.15 11.57
CA ASP A 206 8.16 -9.84 12.17
C ASP A 206 6.87 -9.69 11.32
N ILE A 207 6.95 -9.04 10.16
CA ILE A 207 5.84 -8.85 9.23
C ILE A 207 5.93 -9.91 8.13
N GLY A 208 4.80 -10.55 7.86
CA GLY A 208 4.64 -11.55 6.80
C GLY A 208 4.28 -12.93 7.32
N GLN A 209 4.30 -13.91 6.42
CA GLN A 209 3.95 -15.30 6.70
C GLN A 209 4.93 -16.23 5.98
N GLU A 210 5.32 -17.31 6.65
CA GLU A 210 6.20 -18.35 6.11
C GLU A 210 7.51 -17.78 5.55
N ASN A 211 7.80 -17.98 4.27
CA ASN A 211 9.01 -17.50 3.60
C ASN A 211 8.85 -16.07 3.03
N SER A 212 7.66 -15.47 3.12
CA SER A 212 7.37 -14.10 2.69
C SER A 212 7.36 -13.17 3.90
N THR A 213 8.55 -12.95 4.48
CA THR A 213 8.76 -12.10 5.67
C THR A 213 9.75 -10.97 5.41
N GLY A 214 9.75 -9.94 6.25
CA GLY A 214 10.64 -8.81 6.07
C GLY A 214 10.26 -7.97 4.84
N PHE A 215 11.25 -7.56 4.06
CA PHE A 215 11.04 -6.87 2.79
C PHE A 215 10.43 -7.75 1.71
N LEU A 216 10.48 -9.09 1.87
CA LEU A 216 9.81 -10.04 0.99
C LEU A 216 8.35 -10.28 1.36
N SER A 217 7.85 -9.63 2.42
CA SER A 217 6.43 -9.72 2.78
C SER A 217 5.55 -9.12 1.71
N ASP A 218 4.58 -9.90 1.22
CA ASP A 218 3.59 -9.40 0.27
C ASP A 218 2.84 -8.17 0.85
N LYS A 219 2.51 -8.17 2.14
CA LYS A 219 1.89 -7.02 2.82
C LYS A 219 2.73 -5.74 2.70
N PHE A 220 4.04 -5.86 2.88
CA PHE A 220 4.96 -4.73 2.77
C PHE A 220 5.05 -4.22 1.31
N ILE A 221 5.29 -5.14 0.37
CA ILE A 221 5.47 -4.80 -1.05
C ILE A 221 4.18 -4.17 -1.62
N ILE A 222 3.00 -4.74 -1.31
CA ILE A 222 1.70 -4.18 -1.73
C ILE A 222 1.50 -2.76 -1.21
N TRP A 223 1.95 -2.47 0.02
CA TRP A 223 1.88 -1.11 0.55
C TRP A 223 2.83 -0.16 -0.18
N MET A 224 4.07 -0.59 -0.42
CA MET A 224 5.10 0.21 -1.09
C MET A 224 4.80 0.46 -2.57
N ASP A 225 4.04 -0.42 -3.24
CA ASP A 225 3.54 -0.16 -4.59
C ASP A 225 2.39 0.87 -4.55
N THR A 226 2.74 2.13 -4.76
CA THR A 226 1.80 3.25 -4.74
C THR A 226 0.84 3.28 -5.93
N ASN A 227 1.05 2.44 -6.96
CA ASN A 227 0.18 2.34 -8.12
C ASN A 227 -0.98 1.33 -7.93
N VAL A 228 -0.86 0.43 -6.95
CA VAL A 228 -1.87 -0.60 -6.68
C VAL A 228 -2.97 -0.05 -5.76
N HIS A 229 -4.19 0.04 -6.29
CA HIS A 229 -5.41 0.38 -5.54
C HIS A 229 -6.66 -0.21 -6.22
N PRO A 230 -7.61 -0.82 -5.48
CA PRO A 230 -7.53 -1.19 -4.07
C PRO A 230 -6.44 -2.24 -3.82
N LYS A 231 -6.00 -2.39 -2.57
CA LYS A 231 -4.82 -3.20 -2.21
C LYS A 231 -5.24 -4.59 -1.72
N PRO A 232 -4.71 -5.70 -2.28
CA PRO A 232 -5.06 -7.04 -1.83
C PRO A 232 -4.53 -7.29 -0.41
N VAL A 233 -5.32 -8.00 0.40
CA VAL A 233 -4.98 -8.39 1.77
C VAL A 233 -4.69 -9.88 1.86
N ALA A 234 -5.61 -10.68 1.33
CA ALA A 234 -5.56 -12.13 1.47
C ALA A 234 -6.45 -12.82 0.44
N LYS A 235 -6.14 -14.07 0.10
CA LYS A 235 -6.97 -14.95 -0.75
C LYS A 235 -7.68 -15.97 0.12
N VAL A 236 -8.96 -16.24 -0.16
CA VAL A 236 -9.65 -17.37 0.48
C VAL A 236 -8.98 -18.67 0.03
N ARG A 237 -8.54 -19.47 1.00
CA ARG A 237 -7.91 -20.76 0.74
C ARG A 237 -8.94 -21.75 0.21
N LYS A 238 -8.60 -22.43 -0.89
CA LYS A 238 -9.48 -23.40 -1.55
C LYS A 238 -9.41 -24.77 -0.86
N ILE A 239 -10.15 -24.91 0.23
CA ILE A 239 -10.26 -26.15 1.00
C ILE A 239 -11.72 -26.42 1.37
N ALA A 240 -12.10 -27.70 1.39
CA ALA A 240 -13.42 -28.17 1.82
C ALA A 240 -14.58 -27.37 1.16
N ASP A 241 -15.47 -26.79 1.96
CA ASP A 241 -16.65 -26.03 1.51
C ASP A 241 -16.30 -24.78 0.66
N PHE A 242 -15.02 -24.38 0.58
CA PHE A 242 -14.54 -23.17 -0.10
C PHE A 242 -13.70 -23.44 -1.35
N GLU A 243 -13.60 -24.69 -1.83
CA GLU A 243 -12.84 -25.04 -3.05
C GLU A 243 -13.28 -24.25 -4.29
N ASN A 244 -14.58 -23.96 -4.38
CA ASN A 244 -15.18 -23.26 -5.51
C ASN A 244 -15.43 -21.76 -5.26
N GLY A 245 -14.92 -21.20 -4.15
CA GLY A 245 -15.12 -19.81 -3.74
C GLY A 245 -15.97 -19.68 -2.48
N LEU A 246 -16.65 -18.55 -2.29
CA LEU A 246 -17.52 -18.33 -1.14
C LEU A 246 -18.98 -18.63 -1.50
N PRO A 247 -19.64 -19.62 -0.85
CA PRO A 247 -21.05 -19.90 -1.08
C PRO A 247 -21.95 -18.77 -0.58
N LYS A 248 -23.20 -18.74 -1.05
CA LYS A 248 -24.26 -17.95 -0.42
C LYS A 248 -24.42 -18.35 1.06
N ASP A 249 -24.07 -17.46 1.98
CA ASP A 249 -24.18 -17.67 3.43
C ASP A 249 -24.21 -16.32 4.17
N ASP A 250 -24.45 -16.38 5.47
CA ASP A 250 -24.20 -15.29 6.41
C ASP A 250 -22.74 -15.37 6.90
N TYR A 251 -22.05 -14.24 6.82
CA TYR A 251 -20.63 -14.11 7.14
C TYR A 251 -20.43 -12.99 8.15
N HIS A 252 -19.28 -13.02 8.83
CA HIS A 252 -18.81 -11.86 9.56
C HIS A 252 -17.30 -11.70 9.46
N PHE A 253 -16.86 -10.45 9.44
CA PHE A 253 -15.47 -10.10 9.64
C PHE A 253 -15.24 -9.73 11.09
N LYS A 254 -14.19 -10.29 11.68
CA LYS A 254 -13.55 -9.74 12.88
C LYS A 254 -12.35 -8.92 12.45
N ILE A 255 -12.42 -7.61 12.68
CA ILE A 255 -11.42 -6.63 12.26
C ILE A 255 -10.64 -6.20 13.49
N PHE A 256 -9.31 -6.28 13.41
CA PHE A 256 -8.42 -5.78 14.45
C PHE A 256 -7.88 -4.45 13.96
N TYR A 257 -8.32 -3.39 14.61
CA TYR A 257 -8.03 -2.02 14.26
C TYR A 257 -6.63 -1.61 14.69
N SER A 258 -5.99 -0.84 13.84
CA SER A 258 -4.67 -0.27 14.07
C SER A 258 -4.70 1.25 13.91
N ASN A 259 -3.99 1.97 14.77
CA ASN A 259 -4.02 3.43 14.71
C ASN A 259 -3.00 3.96 13.70
N ILE A 260 -3.42 4.08 12.44
CA ILE A 260 -2.62 4.67 11.35
C ILE A 260 -2.42 6.20 11.56
N THR A 261 -3.31 6.85 12.31
CA THR A 261 -3.36 8.33 12.42
C THR A 261 -2.45 8.92 13.50
N ASN A 262 -1.87 8.09 14.38
CA ASN A 262 -1.17 8.59 15.56
C ASN A 262 0.22 9.18 15.29
N GLY A 263 0.93 8.82 14.21
CA GLY A 263 2.23 9.44 13.90
C GLY A 263 2.29 10.23 12.61
N LEU A 264 1.14 10.55 12.02
CA LEU A 264 1.08 11.45 10.88
C LEU A 264 0.14 12.60 11.21
N PRO A 265 0.66 13.67 11.85
CA PRO A 265 -0.14 14.83 12.26
C PRO A 265 -0.92 15.49 11.12
N PHE A 266 -0.45 15.35 9.88
CA PHE A 266 -1.16 15.83 8.68
C PHE A 266 -2.40 15.00 8.33
N LEU A 267 -2.46 13.72 8.73
CA LEU A 267 -3.65 12.88 8.58
C LEU A 267 -4.74 13.23 9.60
N ARG A 268 -4.37 13.70 10.80
CA ARG A 268 -5.34 14.19 11.80
C ARG A 268 -6.12 15.43 11.33
N ARG A 269 -5.53 16.27 10.49
CA ARG A 269 -6.11 17.57 10.11
C ARG A 269 -7.36 17.50 9.22
N LYS A 270 -7.73 16.33 8.69
CA LYS A 270 -8.92 16.15 7.82
C LYS A 270 -10.17 15.58 8.51
N THR A 271 -10.10 15.17 9.77
CA THR A 271 -11.27 14.59 10.48
C THR A 271 -12.10 15.61 11.26
N ASN A 272 -11.61 16.85 11.43
CA ASN A 272 -12.31 17.92 12.13
C ASN A 272 -12.62 19.07 11.17
N GLU A 273 -13.72 18.99 10.42
CA GLU A 273 -14.21 20.14 9.62
C GLU A 273 -14.92 21.23 10.46
N ASN A 274 -14.84 21.19 11.80
CA ASN A 274 -15.53 22.13 12.69
C ASN A 274 -14.63 22.77 13.78
N GLU A 275 -13.37 23.10 13.50
CA GLU A 275 -12.58 24.01 14.37
C GLU A 275 -12.04 25.22 13.60
N PRO A 276 -11.99 26.41 14.24
CA PRO A 276 -11.67 27.67 13.57
C PRO A 276 -10.23 27.66 13.09
N LYS A 277 -10.01 28.20 11.88
CA LYS A 277 -8.69 28.32 11.24
C LYS A 277 -7.74 29.09 12.16
N GLU A 278 -6.78 28.38 12.75
CA GLU A 278 -5.64 29.00 13.42
C GLU A 278 -4.65 29.51 12.35
N ASN A 279 -4.13 30.72 12.55
CA ASN A 279 -3.29 31.39 11.57
C ASN A 279 -2.00 30.58 11.29
N PRO A 280 -1.50 30.60 10.04
CA PRO A 280 -0.28 29.89 9.67
C PRO A 280 0.91 30.36 10.53
N PRO A 281 1.86 29.46 10.87
CA PRO A 281 3.04 29.83 11.63
C PRO A 281 3.86 30.86 10.85
N GLU A 282 4.24 31.93 11.56
CA GLU A 282 5.03 33.05 11.08
C GLU A 282 6.34 32.56 10.44
N GLU A 283 6.63 33.01 9.21
CA GLU A 283 7.86 32.68 8.48
C GLU A 283 9.09 32.97 9.33
N ALA A 284 9.96 31.97 9.50
CA ALA A 284 11.25 32.14 10.12
C ALA A 284 12.07 33.18 9.33
N LYS A 285 12.29 34.35 9.94
CA LYS A 285 13.17 35.39 9.39
C LYS A 285 14.59 34.83 9.20
N PRO A 286 15.27 35.16 8.08
CA PRO A 286 16.65 34.74 7.87
C PRO A 286 17.57 35.33 8.95
N LEU A 287 18.52 34.52 9.44
CA LEU A 287 19.63 35.02 10.26
C LEU A 287 20.47 36.03 9.46
N ASP A 288 20.51 37.27 9.93
CA ASP A 288 21.43 38.30 9.45
C ASP A 288 22.88 37.87 9.70
N ARG A 289 23.67 37.80 8.62
CA ARG A 289 25.13 37.72 8.69
C ARG A 289 25.68 39.09 9.07
N GLU A 290 25.94 39.31 10.35
CA GLU A 290 26.78 40.43 10.75
C GLU A 290 28.24 40.19 10.32
N ARG A 291 28.70 41.07 9.42
CA ARG A 291 30.11 41.29 9.12
C ARG A 291 30.79 41.92 10.34
N THR A 292 31.63 41.17 11.03
CA THR A 292 32.62 41.76 11.92
C THR A 292 33.83 42.23 11.10
N ASN A 293 33.74 43.46 10.60
CA ASN A 293 34.92 44.26 10.29
C ASN A 293 35.35 44.98 11.57
N ARG A 294 36.52 44.65 12.12
CA ARG A 294 37.37 45.64 12.79
C ARG A 294 38.80 45.14 12.94
N ASN A 295 39.69 45.81 12.22
CA ASN A 295 41.11 45.91 12.49
C ASN A 295 41.33 46.53 13.89
N ILE A 296 42.22 45.93 14.68
CA ILE A 296 43.45 46.47 15.30
C ILE A 296 44.22 45.27 15.84
#